data_AF-A0A8C0H4Y6-F1
#
_entry.id   AF-A0A8C0H4Y6-F1
#
_cell.length_a   1.000
_cell.length_b   1.000
_cell.length_c   1.000
_cell.angle_alpha   90.00
_cell.angle_beta   90.00
_cell.angle_gamma   90.00
#
_symmetry.space_group_name_H-M   'P 1'
#
loop_
_entity.id
_entity.type
_entity.pdbx_description
1 polymer ?
#
loop_
_entity_poly.entity_id
_entity_poly.type
_entity_poly.pdbx_seq_one_letter_code
_entity_poly.pdbx_strand_id
1 'polypeptide(L)'
;MTYVRETCGCCDCEKRCGALDIVFVIDSSESIGYTNFSLEKNFVINVVSRLGSIAKDPKSETGARVGVVQYSHEGTFEAIQLNDERINSLSNFKEAVKRLEWIAGGTWTPSALQFAYNKLIKESKREKARVFAVVITDGRHDPRDDDNNLRAFCQGDVIVNAIGIGDMFNQPDQDETLHSIACNDQQHVQKMKLFSELVAEEFIDKMEDVLCPGLLDVTVFPLPTELAVAQCTQRPVDIVFLLDGSERTGEVNFRRAHNFVEEVSHRLTLARGDNDNMNARIALLQYGSEREQEVIFPLTYNLTYISEALSNIRYLDSSSDIGSAIIHAINNIVINPQNQQRAARRNAELSFVFITDGITGGKNLNESISSMKKQDVMPTVVALGSDVNMDVLLKIGLGDRAAIFREKDYASLSQPGFFDRFIRWIC
;
A
#
# COMPACT_ATOMS: atom_id res chain seq x y z
N MET A 1 -9.23 19.63 -16.95
CA MET A 1 -9.55 18.37 -16.25
C MET A 1 -8.24 17.80 -15.76
N THR A 2 -7.98 17.98 -14.47
CA THR A 2 -6.76 17.54 -13.78
C THR A 2 -6.94 16.06 -13.48
N TYR A 3 -6.23 15.20 -14.21
CA TYR A 3 -6.18 13.77 -13.89
C TYR A 3 -5.25 13.62 -12.69
N VAL A 4 -5.84 13.42 -11.51
CA VAL A 4 -5.11 13.02 -10.31
C VAL A 4 -4.71 11.56 -10.53
N ARG A 5 -3.41 11.29 -10.68
CA ARG A 5 -2.88 9.94 -10.53
C ARG A 5 -2.91 9.62 -9.04
N GLU A 6 -3.81 8.74 -8.63
CA GLU A 6 -3.59 7.92 -7.43
C GLU A 6 -2.32 7.12 -7.71
N THR A 7 -1.21 7.52 -7.09
CA THR A 7 0.05 6.78 -7.11
C THR A 7 -0.17 5.44 -6.42
N CYS A 8 -0.54 4.42 -7.19
CA CYS A 8 -0.51 3.03 -6.73
C CYS A 8 0.91 2.49 -6.97
N GLY A 9 1.84 3.01 -6.17
CA GLY A 9 3.16 2.45 -5.98
C GLY A 9 3.09 1.46 -4.84
N CYS A 10 3.33 0.19 -5.17
CA CYS A 10 2.99 -1.00 -4.40
C CYS A 10 1.48 -1.19 -4.34
N CYS A 11 1.06 -2.43 -4.16
CA CYS A 11 -0.26 -2.70 -3.61
C CYS A 11 -0.44 -1.91 -2.30
N ASP A 12 -0.95 -0.69 -2.37
CA ASP A 12 -2.14 -0.38 -1.59
C ASP A 12 -3.30 -0.93 -2.43
N CYS A 13 -3.33 -2.26 -2.54
CA CYS A 13 -4.62 -2.92 -2.60
C CYS A 13 -5.23 -2.55 -1.25
N GLU A 14 -5.85 -1.37 -1.14
CA GLU A 14 -6.79 -1.10 -0.06
C GLU A 14 -7.66 -2.34 -0.06
N LYS A 15 -7.53 -3.12 1.00
CA LYS A 15 -8.11 -4.44 1.03
C LYS A 15 -9.61 -4.21 0.96
N ARG A 16 -10.19 -4.43 -0.23
CA ARG A 16 -11.59 -4.12 -0.48
C ARG A 16 -12.43 -5.23 0.13
N CYS A 17 -12.63 -5.11 1.43
CA CYS A 17 -13.57 -5.93 2.15
C CYS A 17 -14.99 -5.60 1.67
N GLY A 18 -15.88 -6.58 1.73
CA GLY A 18 -17.32 -6.33 1.60
C GLY A 18 -17.83 -5.38 2.70
N ALA A 19 -19.14 -5.26 2.86
CA ALA A 19 -19.68 -4.59 4.03
C ALA A 19 -19.17 -5.27 5.32
N LEU A 20 -18.44 -4.53 6.14
CA LEU A 20 -17.89 -4.99 7.42
C LEU A 20 -18.33 -4.08 8.57
N ASP A 21 -18.93 -4.64 9.61
CA ASP A 21 -19.22 -3.91 10.85
C ASP A 21 -18.29 -4.45 11.94
N ILE A 22 -17.36 -3.61 12.41
CA ILE A 22 -16.32 -4.01 13.37
C ILE A 22 -16.55 -3.27 14.68
N VAL A 23 -16.62 -3.99 15.79
CA VAL A 23 -16.79 -3.43 17.13
C VAL A 23 -15.58 -3.78 17.97
N PHE A 24 -14.89 -2.76 18.48
CA PHE A 24 -13.84 -2.92 19.48
C PHE A 24 -14.43 -2.72 20.87
N VAL A 25 -14.15 -3.64 21.79
CA VAL A 25 -14.47 -3.53 23.21
C VAL A 25 -13.15 -3.45 23.96
N ILE A 26 -12.82 -2.27 24.48
CA ILE A 26 -11.51 -1.95 25.06
C ILE A 26 -11.62 -1.71 26.57
N ASP A 27 -10.64 -2.19 27.32
CA ASP A 27 -10.65 -2.18 28.77
C ASP A 27 -9.99 -0.88 29.27
N SER A 28 -10.75 -0.08 30.01
CA SER A 28 -10.29 1.17 30.61
C SER A 28 -10.28 1.09 32.14
N SER A 29 -10.23 -0.12 32.70
CA SER A 29 -10.13 -0.35 34.14
C SER A 29 -8.83 0.20 34.73
N GLU A 30 -8.77 0.22 36.06
CA GLU A 30 -7.62 0.74 36.80
C GLU A 30 -6.36 -0.11 36.60
N SER A 31 -6.50 -1.43 36.45
CA SER A 31 -5.37 -2.37 36.28
C SER A 31 -4.62 -2.18 34.96
N ILE A 32 -5.31 -1.67 33.93
CA ILE A 32 -4.72 -1.35 32.63
C ILE A 32 -3.77 -0.15 32.78
N GLY A 33 -4.25 0.95 33.37
CA GLY A 33 -3.51 2.19 33.50
C GLY A 33 -3.42 3.02 32.21
N TYR A 34 -3.20 4.33 32.37
CA TYR A 34 -3.23 5.31 31.27
C TYR A 34 -2.32 4.98 30.07
N THR A 35 -1.10 4.48 30.34
CA THR A 35 -0.12 4.15 29.30
C THR A 35 -0.59 2.99 28.43
N ASN A 36 -1.10 1.91 29.05
CA ASN A 36 -1.57 0.73 28.32
C ASN A 36 -2.88 1.02 27.59
N PHE A 37 -3.78 1.80 28.21
CA PHE A 37 -4.99 2.27 27.55
C PHE A 37 -4.67 3.09 26.28
N SER A 38 -3.59 3.89 26.30
CA SER A 38 -3.12 4.58 25.11
C SER A 38 -2.61 3.63 24.01
N LEU A 39 -2.02 2.49 24.38
CA LEU A 39 -1.62 1.45 23.43
C LEU A 39 -2.83 0.75 22.81
N GLU A 40 -3.88 0.47 23.59
CA GLU A 40 -5.15 -0.07 23.07
C GLU A 40 -5.79 0.88 22.04
N LYS A 41 -5.86 2.18 22.36
CA LYS A 41 -6.36 3.19 21.39
C LYS A 41 -5.54 3.22 20.11
N ASN A 42 -4.22 3.15 20.22
CA ASN A 42 -3.33 3.13 19.05
C ASN A 42 -3.52 1.86 18.22
N PHE A 43 -3.71 0.71 18.86
CA PHE A 43 -4.04 -0.54 18.18
C PHE A 43 -5.33 -0.42 17.37
N VAL A 44 -6.43 0.04 17.98
CA VAL A 44 -7.71 0.27 17.28
C VAL A 44 -7.51 1.19 16.07
N ILE A 45 -6.78 2.30 16.25
CA ILE A 45 -6.48 3.24 15.17
C ILE A 45 -5.67 2.60 14.04
N ASN A 46 -4.65 1.81 14.38
CA ASN A 46 -3.74 1.22 13.40
C ASN A 46 -4.43 0.12 12.59
N VAL A 47 -5.18 -0.79 13.24
CA VAL A 47 -5.95 -1.83 12.56
C VAL A 47 -6.96 -1.21 11.59
N VAL A 48 -7.71 -0.20 12.03
CA VAL A 48 -8.71 0.47 11.17
C VAL A 48 -8.05 1.25 10.04
N SER A 49 -6.83 1.76 10.24
CA SER A 49 -6.07 2.42 9.16
C SER A 49 -5.65 1.44 8.07
N ARG A 50 -5.32 0.20 8.43
CA ARG A 50 -4.93 -0.85 7.50
C ARG A 50 -6.10 -1.37 6.66
N LEU A 51 -7.31 -1.36 7.21
CA LEU A 51 -8.52 -1.77 6.48
C LEU A 51 -8.91 -0.82 5.32
N GLY A 52 -8.23 0.32 5.16
CA GLY A 52 -8.28 1.16 3.94
C GLY A 52 -9.54 2.02 3.77
N SER A 53 -10.74 1.44 3.84
CA SER A 53 -11.97 2.13 3.43
C SER A 53 -13.06 2.15 4.53
N ILE A 54 -13.14 3.24 5.32
CA ILE A 54 -14.33 3.52 6.15
C ILE A 54 -15.49 3.98 5.25
N ALA A 55 -16.68 3.45 5.48
CA ALA A 55 -17.89 3.84 4.76
C ALA A 55 -18.19 5.34 4.98
N LYS A 56 -18.21 6.12 3.89
CA LYS A 56 -18.51 7.57 3.93
C LYS A 56 -19.95 7.87 4.34
N ASP A 57 -20.86 6.92 4.07
CA ASP A 57 -22.26 7.00 4.46
C ASP A 57 -22.59 5.86 5.44
N PRO A 58 -23.12 6.17 6.65
CA PRO A 58 -23.73 5.21 7.58
C PRO A 58 -24.90 4.39 7.03
N LYS A 59 -25.28 4.55 5.77
CA LYS A 59 -26.24 3.71 5.03
C LYS A 59 -25.62 2.97 3.83
N SER A 60 -24.34 3.18 3.55
CA SER A 60 -23.62 2.49 2.47
C SER A 60 -23.63 0.97 2.65
N GLU A 61 -23.99 0.25 1.58
CA GLU A 61 -23.90 -1.21 1.47
C GLU A 61 -22.46 -1.72 1.24
N THR A 62 -21.47 -0.83 1.23
CA THR A 62 -20.04 -1.18 1.06
C THR A 62 -19.16 -0.39 2.03
N GLY A 63 -17.93 -0.87 2.28
CA GLY A 63 -16.95 -0.25 3.18
C GLY A 63 -17.13 -0.66 4.65
N ALA A 64 -16.09 -0.44 5.46
CA ALA A 64 -16.07 -0.79 6.87
C ALA A 64 -16.77 0.27 7.73
N ARG A 65 -17.52 -0.14 8.75
CA ARG A 65 -18.01 0.71 9.82
C ARG A 65 -17.40 0.23 11.12
N VAL A 66 -16.95 1.16 11.93
CA VAL A 66 -16.20 0.83 13.14
C VAL A 66 -16.83 1.51 14.34
N GLY A 67 -17.09 0.70 15.36
CA GLY A 67 -17.56 1.14 16.65
C GLY A 67 -16.56 0.78 17.72
N VAL A 68 -16.52 1.57 18.79
CA VAL A 68 -15.63 1.34 19.93
C VAL A 68 -16.43 1.51 21.20
N VAL A 69 -16.33 0.56 22.12
CA VAL A 69 -16.85 0.65 23.47
C VAL A 69 -15.68 0.58 24.43
N GLN A 70 -15.47 1.64 25.20
CA GLN A 70 -14.62 1.56 26.38
C GLN A 70 -15.47 1.28 27.61
N TYR A 71 -14.93 0.48 28.53
CA TYR A 71 -15.61 0.14 29.78
C TYR A 71 -14.65 0.19 30.97
N SER A 72 -15.21 0.34 32.16
CA SER A 72 -14.49 0.09 33.40
C SER A 72 -15.44 -0.55 34.42
N HIS A 73 -16.02 0.24 35.32
CA HIS A 73 -16.95 -0.20 36.35
C HIS A 73 -18.41 -0.15 35.89
N GLU A 74 -19.31 -0.68 36.72
CA GLU A 74 -20.75 -0.79 36.49
C GLU A 74 -21.37 0.48 35.87
N GLY A 75 -22.00 0.33 34.70
CA GLY A 75 -22.71 1.40 34.02
C GLY A 75 -21.85 2.43 33.29
N THR A 76 -20.51 2.34 33.38
CA THR A 76 -19.61 3.29 32.75
C THR A 76 -19.10 2.76 31.41
N PHE A 77 -19.93 2.96 30.39
CA PHE A 77 -19.66 2.60 29.01
C PHE A 77 -19.69 3.84 28.12
N GLU A 78 -18.59 4.14 27.44
CA GLU A 78 -18.58 5.15 26.39
C GLU A 78 -18.47 4.47 25.03
N ALA A 79 -19.35 4.85 24.11
CA ALA A 79 -19.46 4.20 22.81
C ALA A 79 -19.36 5.19 21.65
N ILE A 80 -18.49 4.88 20.70
CA ILE A 80 -18.53 5.39 19.33
C ILE A 80 -19.41 4.42 18.54
N GLN A 81 -20.57 4.87 18.07
CA GLN A 81 -21.55 4.01 17.38
C GLN A 81 -21.16 3.75 15.93
N LEU A 82 -21.56 2.58 15.38
CA LEU A 82 -21.31 2.20 13.98
C LEU A 82 -21.95 3.14 12.96
N ASN A 83 -23.05 3.80 13.33
CA ASN A 83 -23.85 4.67 12.48
C ASN A 83 -23.70 6.16 12.82
N ASP A 84 -22.69 6.55 13.60
CA ASP A 84 -22.44 7.96 13.93
C ASP A 84 -22.08 8.73 12.65
N GLU A 85 -22.95 9.66 12.24
CA GLU A 85 -22.79 10.46 11.02
C GLU A 85 -21.51 11.33 11.02
N ARG A 86 -20.92 11.56 12.20
CA ARG A 86 -19.65 12.29 12.34
C ARG A 86 -18.45 11.44 11.92
N ILE A 87 -18.58 10.11 11.94
CA ILE A 87 -17.51 9.15 11.64
C ILE A 87 -17.62 8.68 10.18
N ASN A 88 -17.41 9.62 9.26
CA ASN A 88 -17.47 9.39 7.80
C ASN A 88 -16.10 9.29 7.12
N SER A 89 -15.01 9.34 7.89
CA SER A 89 -13.64 9.22 7.40
C SER A 89 -12.72 8.60 8.45
N LEU A 90 -11.61 8.03 8.00
CA LEU A 90 -10.56 7.50 8.88
C LEU A 90 -10.01 8.59 9.83
N SER A 91 -9.88 9.82 9.35
CA SER A 91 -9.41 10.95 10.16
C SER A 91 -10.39 11.26 11.30
N ASN A 92 -11.70 11.31 11.02
CA ASN A 92 -12.71 11.59 12.05
C ASN A 92 -12.77 10.45 13.08
N PHE A 93 -12.66 9.20 12.63
CA PHE A 93 -12.57 8.04 13.51
C PHE A 93 -11.35 8.14 14.44
N LYS A 94 -10.16 8.43 13.87
CA LYS A 94 -8.92 8.62 14.63
C LYS A 94 -9.06 9.68 15.71
N GLU A 95 -9.68 10.82 15.38
CA GLU A 95 -9.91 11.87 16.35
C GLU A 95 -10.89 11.45 17.46
N ALA A 96 -11.98 10.76 17.10
CA ALA A 96 -12.97 10.29 18.06
C ALA A 96 -12.36 9.29 19.06
N VAL A 97 -11.58 8.32 18.58
CA VAL A 97 -10.87 7.36 19.44
C VAL A 97 -9.83 8.07 20.32
N LYS A 98 -9.07 9.04 19.78
CA LYS A 98 -8.09 9.79 20.58
C LYS A 98 -8.70 10.55 21.74
N ARG A 99 -9.93 11.05 21.59
CA ARG A 99 -10.69 11.79 22.63
C ARG A 99 -11.21 10.92 23.76
N LEU A 100 -11.22 9.58 23.61
CA LEU A 100 -11.57 8.69 24.71
C LEU A 100 -10.56 8.86 25.85
N GLU A 101 -11.07 9.20 27.03
CA GLU A 101 -10.28 9.39 28.24
C GLU A 101 -10.28 8.11 29.07
N TRP A 102 -9.14 7.81 29.70
CA TRP A 102 -9.03 6.68 30.60
C TRP A 102 -9.91 6.92 31.82
N ILE A 103 -10.89 6.04 32.02
CA ILE A 103 -11.90 6.19 33.07
C ILE A 103 -11.33 5.84 34.46
N ALA A 104 -10.55 4.78 34.56
CA ALA A 104 -10.07 4.17 35.81
C ALA A 104 -11.20 3.67 36.73
N GLY A 105 -11.23 2.36 37.00
CA GLY A 105 -12.23 1.74 37.88
C GLY A 105 -12.12 0.22 37.91
N GLY A 106 -13.23 -0.45 38.25
CA GLY A 106 -13.34 -1.91 38.15
C GLY A 106 -13.35 -2.41 36.71
N THR A 107 -13.55 -3.71 36.54
CA THR A 107 -13.53 -4.38 35.23
C THR A 107 -14.82 -5.18 35.02
N TRP A 108 -15.80 -4.61 34.34
CA TRP A 108 -17.14 -5.19 34.12
C TRP A 108 -17.26 -5.73 32.69
N THR A 109 -16.41 -6.70 32.36
CA THR A 109 -16.31 -7.26 31.00
C THR A 109 -17.60 -7.92 30.52
N PRO A 110 -18.22 -8.89 31.23
CA PRO A 110 -19.50 -9.46 30.80
C PRO A 110 -20.58 -8.40 30.50
N SER A 111 -20.80 -7.43 31.39
CA SER A 111 -21.76 -6.36 31.16
C SER A 111 -21.41 -5.46 29.96
N ALA A 112 -20.12 -5.16 29.77
CA ALA A 112 -19.64 -4.40 28.62
C ALA A 112 -19.94 -5.12 27.29
N LEU A 113 -19.74 -6.44 27.24
CA LEU A 113 -20.03 -7.25 26.05
C LEU A 113 -21.52 -7.22 25.73
N GLN A 114 -22.38 -7.36 26.74
CA GLN A 114 -23.83 -7.29 26.55
C GLN A 114 -24.29 -5.89 26.09
N PHE A 115 -23.71 -4.83 26.65
CA PHE A 115 -23.96 -3.46 26.22
C PHE A 115 -23.53 -3.23 24.77
N ALA A 116 -22.30 -3.62 24.42
CA ALA A 116 -21.74 -3.46 23.08
C ALA A 116 -22.57 -4.22 22.03
N TYR A 117 -22.97 -5.45 22.33
CA TYR A 117 -23.85 -6.23 21.47
C TYR A 117 -25.20 -5.54 21.25
N ASN A 118 -25.85 -5.08 22.32
CA ASN A 118 -27.16 -4.43 22.20
C ASN A 118 -27.08 -3.11 21.41
N LYS A 119 -26.11 -2.25 21.71
CA LYS A 119 -26.01 -0.91 21.13
C LYS A 119 -25.42 -0.88 19.74
N LEU A 120 -24.34 -1.61 19.50
CA LEU A 120 -23.65 -1.54 18.22
C LEU A 120 -24.15 -2.60 17.24
N ILE A 121 -24.47 -3.81 17.71
CA ILE A 121 -24.85 -4.89 16.79
C ILE A 121 -26.37 -4.98 16.62
N LYS A 122 -27.12 -5.19 17.69
CA LYS A 122 -28.57 -5.42 17.63
C LYS A 122 -29.34 -4.21 17.10
N GLU A 123 -28.97 -3.01 17.52
CA GLU A 123 -29.63 -1.76 17.12
C GLU A 123 -29.11 -1.19 15.78
N SER A 124 -27.84 -1.45 15.42
CA SER A 124 -27.14 -0.66 14.38
C SER A 124 -26.44 -1.45 13.27
N LYS A 125 -26.46 -2.80 13.29
CA LYS A 125 -25.79 -3.59 12.24
C LYS A 125 -26.47 -3.45 10.89
N ARG A 126 -25.68 -3.55 9.82
CA ARG A 126 -26.18 -3.70 8.45
C ARG A 126 -26.62 -5.14 8.17
N GLU A 127 -27.68 -5.31 7.39
CA GLU A 127 -28.20 -6.65 7.02
C GLU A 127 -27.20 -7.50 6.21
N LYS A 128 -26.42 -6.88 5.31
CA LYS A 128 -25.48 -7.59 4.42
C LYS A 128 -24.02 -7.52 4.89
N ALA A 129 -23.75 -6.99 6.10
CA ALA A 129 -22.39 -6.88 6.59
C ALA A 129 -21.96 -8.09 7.42
N ARG A 130 -20.71 -8.52 7.23
CA ARG A 130 -20.06 -9.42 8.19
C ARG A 130 -19.73 -8.62 9.45
N VAL A 131 -20.05 -9.19 10.60
CA VAL A 131 -19.87 -8.52 11.89
C VAL A 131 -18.69 -9.15 12.63
N PHE A 132 -17.75 -8.31 13.05
CA PHE A 132 -16.60 -8.71 13.86
C PHE A 132 -16.62 -7.98 15.20
N ALA A 133 -16.35 -8.70 16.27
CA ALA A 133 -16.10 -8.14 17.59
C ALA A 133 -14.64 -8.42 17.98
N VAL A 134 -13.91 -7.39 18.44
CA VAL A 134 -12.55 -7.51 18.96
C VAL A 134 -12.57 -7.05 20.41
N VAL A 135 -12.33 -7.97 21.33
CA VAL A 135 -12.38 -7.73 22.77
C VAL A 135 -10.96 -7.73 23.31
N ILE A 136 -10.57 -6.67 24.01
CA ILE A 136 -9.27 -6.54 24.67
C ILE A 136 -9.51 -6.48 26.17
N THR A 137 -8.78 -7.29 26.93
CA THR A 137 -8.87 -7.32 28.40
C THR A 137 -7.59 -7.90 29.01
N ASP A 138 -7.32 -7.57 30.27
CA ASP A 138 -6.27 -8.21 31.08
C ASP A 138 -6.75 -9.48 31.81
N GLY A 139 -8.04 -9.85 31.65
CA GLY A 139 -8.59 -11.14 32.05
C GLY A 139 -9.23 -11.19 33.42
N ARG A 140 -9.20 -10.09 34.18
CA ARG A 140 -9.94 -9.99 35.43
C ARG A 140 -11.23 -9.27 35.16
N HIS A 141 -12.34 -9.84 35.60
CA HIS A 141 -13.58 -9.09 35.75
C HIS A 141 -14.10 -9.19 37.17
N ASP A 142 -14.95 -8.23 37.55
CA ASP A 142 -15.53 -8.15 38.86
C ASP A 142 -16.47 -9.36 39.10
N PRO A 143 -16.32 -10.13 40.20
CA PRO A 143 -17.18 -11.27 40.49
C PRO A 143 -18.67 -10.92 40.68
N ARG A 144 -19.00 -9.64 40.79
CA ARG A 144 -20.38 -9.15 40.85
C ARG A 144 -21.03 -9.01 39.48
N ASP A 145 -20.24 -9.06 38.41
CA ASP A 145 -20.76 -9.05 37.04
C ASP A 145 -21.40 -10.41 36.70
N ASP A 146 -22.28 -10.42 35.71
CA ASP A 146 -23.04 -11.59 35.32
C ASP A 146 -22.31 -12.36 34.20
N ASP A 147 -21.63 -13.45 34.58
CA ASP A 147 -20.87 -14.33 33.68
C ASP A 147 -21.70 -14.88 32.51
N ASN A 148 -23.03 -14.92 32.61
CA ASN A 148 -23.89 -15.32 31.49
C ASN A 148 -23.71 -14.40 30.27
N ASN A 149 -23.27 -13.16 30.49
CA ASN A 149 -23.04 -12.17 29.45
C ASN A 149 -21.68 -12.30 28.75
N LEU A 150 -20.76 -13.16 29.23
CA LEU A 150 -19.48 -13.42 28.54
C LEU A 150 -19.70 -13.90 27.10
N ARG A 151 -20.81 -14.60 26.86
CA ARG A 151 -21.21 -15.11 25.53
C ARG A 151 -22.22 -14.22 24.80
N ALA A 152 -22.34 -12.94 25.17
CA ALA A 152 -23.32 -12.02 24.58
C ALA A 152 -23.21 -11.93 23.05
N PHE A 153 -21.99 -11.96 22.51
CA PHE A 153 -21.76 -11.93 21.07
C PHE A 153 -21.98 -13.28 20.36
N CYS A 154 -22.06 -14.39 21.10
CA CYS A 154 -22.17 -15.74 20.53
C CYS A 154 -23.59 -16.11 20.07
N GLN A 155 -24.57 -15.26 20.31
CA GLN A 155 -25.98 -15.51 19.99
C GLN A 155 -26.36 -15.11 18.56
N GLY A 156 -25.41 -14.62 17.75
CA GLY A 156 -25.64 -14.18 16.38
C GLY A 156 -24.47 -14.51 15.44
N ASP A 157 -24.59 -14.04 14.20
CA ASP A 157 -23.55 -14.19 13.17
C ASP A 157 -22.44 -13.14 13.37
N VAL A 158 -21.75 -13.23 14.51
CA VAL A 158 -20.66 -12.34 14.91
C VAL A 158 -19.40 -13.16 15.11
N ILE A 159 -18.31 -12.77 14.45
CA ILE A 159 -17.00 -13.39 14.62
C ILE A 159 -16.28 -12.64 15.75
N VAL A 160 -16.04 -13.33 16.88
CA VAL A 160 -15.47 -12.73 18.09
C VAL A 160 -14.01 -13.09 18.24
N ASN A 161 -13.13 -12.08 18.25
CA ASN A 161 -11.72 -12.20 18.54
C ASN A 161 -11.43 -11.68 19.94
N ALA A 162 -10.96 -12.55 20.83
CA ALA A 162 -10.62 -12.22 22.20
C ALA A 162 -9.10 -12.09 22.34
N ILE A 163 -8.63 -10.93 22.82
CA ILE A 163 -7.23 -10.63 23.08
C ILE A 163 -7.05 -10.46 24.58
N GLY A 164 -6.36 -11.42 25.20
CA GLY A 164 -5.97 -11.37 26.60
C GLY A 164 -4.52 -10.94 26.77
N ILE A 165 -4.27 -9.91 27.58
CA ILE A 165 -2.94 -9.36 27.80
C ILE A 165 -2.54 -9.49 29.27
N GLY A 166 -1.45 -10.22 29.53
CA GLY A 166 -0.86 -10.36 30.85
C GLY A 166 -0.56 -11.81 31.21
N ASP A 167 0.28 -12.00 32.23
CA ASP A 167 0.82 -13.31 32.58
C ASP A 167 -0.21 -14.29 33.17
N MET A 168 -1.40 -13.81 33.51
CA MET A 168 -2.42 -14.64 34.13
C MET A 168 -3.13 -15.58 33.18
N PHE A 169 -3.12 -15.31 31.87
CA PHE A 169 -3.66 -16.22 30.86
C PHE A 169 -2.79 -17.46 30.62
N ASN A 170 -1.69 -17.59 31.38
CA ASN A 170 -0.94 -18.83 31.54
C ASN A 170 -1.58 -19.77 32.58
N GLN A 171 -2.59 -19.30 33.33
CA GLN A 171 -3.38 -20.12 34.24
C GLN A 171 -4.63 -20.69 33.52
N PRO A 172 -5.01 -21.95 33.78
CA PRO A 172 -6.13 -22.60 33.08
C PRO A 172 -7.47 -21.86 33.24
N ASP A 173 -7.80 -21.42 34.45
CA ASP A 173 -9.12 -20.87 34.78
C ASP A 173 -9.42 -19.54 34.06
N GLN A 174 -8.40 -18.72 33.79
CA GLN A 174 -8.56 -17.43 33.10
C GLN A 174 -8.50 -17.57 31.58
N ASP A 175 -7.92 -18.66 31.09
CA ASP A 175 -8.03 -19.05 29.69
C ASP A 175 -9.49 -19.35 29.32
N GLU A 176 -10.23 -20.00 30.23
CA GLU A 176 -11.65 -20.34 30.02
C GLU A 176 -12.54 -19.10 29.83
N THR A 177 -12.21 -17.97 30.46
CA THR A 177 -12.91 -16.69 30.25
C THR A 177 -12.72 -16.20 28.83
N LEU A 178 -11.49 -16.16 28.30
CA LEU A 178 -11.23 -15.74 26.91
C LEU A 178 -11.88 -16.69 25.91
N HIS A 179 -11.81 -18.01 26.16
CA HIS A 179 -12.51 -18.99 25.33
C HIS A 179 -14.02 -18.74 25.35
N SER A 180 -14.60 -18.42 26.50
CA SER A 180 -16.02 -18.10 26.60
C SER A 180 -16.39 -16.84 25.82
N ILE A 181 -15.56 -15.80 25.86
CA ILE A 181 -15.73 -14.57 25.07
C ILE A 181 -15.64 -14.88 23.57
N ALA A 182 -14.66 -15.67 23.15
CA ALA A 182 -14.46 -16.12 21.76
C ALA A 182 -15.39 -17.27 21.33
N CYS A 183 -16.50 -17.50 22.04
CA CYS A 183 -17.51 -18.52 21.69
C CYS A 183 -16.97 -19.97 21.60
N ASN A 184 -15.94 -20.27 22.40
CA ASN A 184 -15.16 -21.51 22.44
C ASN A 184 -14.37 -21.79 21.14
N ASP A 185 -14.09 -20.77 20.33
CA ASP A 185 -13.21 -20.87 19.18
C ASP A 185 -11.77 -20.52 19.56
N GLN A 186 -10.92 -21.55 19.66
CA GLN A 186 -9.51 -21.37 20.02
C GLN A 186 -8.71 -20.58 18.99
N GLN A 187 -9.14 -20.53 17.72
CA GLN A 187 -8.42 -19.80 16.68
C GLN A 187 -8.54 -18.28 16.85
N HIS A 188 -9.62 -17.83 17.49
CA HIS A 188 -9.92 -16.42 17.74
C HIS A 188 -9.50 -15.94 19.13
N VAL A 189 -8.78 -16.76 19.89
CA VAL A 189 -8.15 -16.36 21.16
C VAL A 189 -6.69 -16.01 20.91
N GLN A 190 -6.28 -14.81 21.32
CA GLN A 190 -4.89 -14.36 21.28
C GLN A 190 -4.44 -13.97 22.68
N LYS A 191 -3.31 -14.54 23.11
CA LYS A 191 -2.69 -14.24 24.40
C LYS A 191 -1.40 -13.49 24.18
N MET A 192 -1.23 -12.40 24.91
CA MET A 192 -0.03 -11.56 24.89
C MET A 192 0.50 -11.39 26.30
N LYS A 193 1.81 -11.10 26.43
CA LYS A 193 2.39 -10.79 27.74
C LYS A 193 2.31 -9.31 28.04
N LEU A 194 2.50 -8.48 27.02
CA LEU A 194 2.60 -7.02 27.15
C LEU A 194 1.67 -6.29 26.19
N PHE A 195 1.12 -5.15 26.62
CA PHE A 195 0.30 -4.27 25.78
C PHE A 195 1.08 -3.69 24.59
N SER A 196 2.41 -3.63 24.66
CA SER A 196 3.25 -3.21 23.53
C SER A 196 3.19 -4.17 22.35
N GLU A 197 2.77 -5.43 22.54
CA GLU A 197 2.60 -6.40 21.45
C GLU A 197 1.40 -6.07 20.57
N LEU A 198 0.39 -5.36 21.09
CA LEU A 198 -0.77 -4.91 20.31
C LEU A 198 -0.36 -3.98 19.15
N VAL A 199 0.70 -3.19 19.34
CA VAL A 199 1.16 -2.22 18.34
C VAL A 199 2.26 -2.78 17.43
N ALA A 200 2.57 -4.08 17.54
CA ALA A 200 3.52 -4.73 16.65
C ALA A 200 2.92 -4.87 15.23
N GLU A 201 3.69 -4.51 14.21
CA GLU A 201 3.26 -4.59 12.80
C GLU A 201 2.76 -5.99 12.43
N GLU A 202 3.49 -7.04 12.80
CA GLU A 202 3.11 -8.43 12.50
C GLU A 202 1.74 -8.81 13.07
N PHE A 203 1.38 -8.27 14.24
CA PHE A 203 0.08 -8.54 14.87
C PHE A 203 -1.04 -7.75 14.20
N ILE A 204 -0.77 -6.48 13.86
CA ILE A 204 -1.71 -5.64 13.14
C ILE A 204 -2.03 -6.24 11.76
N ASP A 205 -1.01 -6.72 11.04
CA ASP A 205 -1.17 -7.39 9.74
C ASP A 205 -2.03 -8.66 9.87
N LYS A 206 -1.77 -9.48 10.90
CA LYS A 206 -2.59 -10.67 11.20
C LYS A 206 -4.05 -10.30 11.48
N MET A 207 -4.29 -9.23 12.24
CA MET A 207 -5.65 -8.78 12.55
C MET A 207 -6.37 -8.22 11.32
N GLU A 208 -5.65 -7.54 10.41
CA GLU A 208 -6.18 -7.14 9.11
C GLU A 208 -6.63 -8.35 8.28
N ASP A 209 -5.87 -9.45 8.30
CA ASP A 209 -6.22 -10.71 7.65
C ASP A 209 -7.45 -11.39 8.24
N VAL A 210 -7.60 -11.37 9.57
CA VAL A 210 -8.75 -11.97 10.25
C VAL A 210 -10.03 -11.15 10.06
N LEU A 211 -9.94 -9.82 10.15
CA LEU A 211 -11.09 -8.92 10.04
C LEU A 211 -11.53 -8.71 8.59
N CYS A 212 -10.61 -8.90 7.66
CA CYS A 212 -10.87 -8.86 6.24
C CYS A 212 -10.21 -10.06 5.56
N PRO A 213 -10.75 -11.27 5.75
CA PRO A 213 -10.26 -12.42 5.01
C PRO A 213 -10.65 -12.17 3.55
N GLY A 214 -9.65 -12.01 2.68
CA GLY A 214 -9.88 -11.87 1.26
C GLY A 214 -10.77 -13.02 0.77
N LEU A 215 -11.78 -12.67 -0.03
CA LEU A 215 -12.87 -13.51 -0.57
C LEU A 215 -14.15 -13.54 0.28
N LEU A 216 -15.22 -12.97 -0.29
CA LEU A 216 -16.55 -13.55 -0.20
C LEU A 216 -16.87 -14.12 -1.57
N ASP A 217 -17.24 -15.39 -1.60
CA ASP A 217 -17.92 -16.06 -2.70
C ASP A 217 -19.06 -15.18 -3.24
N VAL A 218 -18.88 -14.62 -4.43
CA VAL A 218 -20.01 -14.28 -5.30
C VAL A 218 -19.94 -15.24 -6.46
N THR A 219 -20.96 -16.08 -6.53
CA THR A 219 -21.28 -17.04 -7.57
C THR A 219 -20.83 -16.60 -8.97
N VAL A 220 -20.12 -17.53 -9.62
CA VAL A 220 -19.61 -17.52 -10.99
C VAL A 220 -20.62 -16.91 -11.98
N PHE A 221 -20.38 -15.67 -12.38
CA PHE A 221 -20.55 -15.29 -13.79
C PHE A 221 -19.19 -15.45 -14.45
N PRO A 222 -19.08 -15.99 -15.68
CA PRO A 222 -17.80 -16.05 -16.36
C PRO A 222 -17.42 -14.62 -16.75
N LEU A 223 -16.74 -13.91 -15.86
CA LEU A 223 -16.07 -12.66 -16.16
C LEU A 223 -14.63 -13.02 -16.56
N PRO A 224 -14.09 -12.45 -17.65
CA PRO A 224 -12.86 -12.93 -18.25
C PRO A 224 -11.72 -12.94 -17.24
N THR A 225 -10.99 -14.04 -17.19
CA THR A 225 -9.81 -14.26 -16.34
C THR A 225 -8.58 -13.50 -16.84
N GLU A 226 -8.77 -12.30 -17.36
CA GLU A 226 -7.74 -11.28 -17.49
C GLU A 226 -8.28 -10.09 -16.73
N LEU A 227 -7.66 -9.78 -15.58
CA LEU A 227 -7.64 -8.41 -15.10
C LEU A 227 -7.28 -7.57 -16.32
N ALA A 228 -8.23 -6.75 -16.77
CA ALA A 228 -7.93 -5.61 -17.62
C ALA A 228 -7.09 -4.66 -16.77
N VAL A 229 -5.82 -5.02 -16.55
CA VAL A 229 -4.72 -4.08 -16.73
C VAL A 229 -5.14 -3.32 -17.98
N ALA A 230 -5.40 -2.02 -17.86
CA ALA A 230 -5.39 -1.23 -19.08
C ALA A 230 -4.01 -1.56 -19.65
N GLN A 231 -3.96 -2.38 -20.69
CA GLN A 231 -2.72 -2.59 -21.39
C GLN A 231 -2.24 -1.17 -21.74
N CYS A 232 -0.98 -0.97 -22.12
CA CYS A 232 -0.62 0.32 -22.70
C CYS A 232 -1.54 0.67 -23.90
N THR A 233 -2.33 -0.29 -24.41
CA THR A 233 -3.60 -0.05 -25.13
C THR A 233 -4.68 0.53 -24.20
N GLN A 234 -4.98 1.81 -24.39
CA GLN A 234 -6.12 2.60 -23.86
C GLN A 234 -5.75 3.88 -23.11
N ARG A 235 -4.46 4.16 -22.89
CA ARG A 235 -4.00 5.47 -22.40
C ARG A 235 -2.71 5.92 -23.09
N PRO A 236 -2.48 7.23 -23.23
CA PRO A 236 -1.24 7.73 -23.83
C PRO A 236 -0.12 7.74 -22.78
N VAL A 237 0.98 7.06 -23.06
CA VAL A 237 2.17 7.00 -22.19
C VAL A 237 3.42 7.32 -23.01
N ASP A 238 4.24 8.26 -22.56
CA ASP A 238 5.55 8.56 -23.12
C ASP A 238 6.61 8.00 -22.17
N ILE A 239 7.33 6.97 -22.60
CA ILE A 239 8.32 6.25 -21.80
C ILE A 239 9.71 6.70 -22.26
N VAL A 240 10.53 7.17 -21.33
CA VAL A 240 11.93 7.57 -21.58
C VAL A 240 12.83 6.64 -20.79
N PHE A 241 13.59 5.81 -21.49
CA PHE A 241 14.63 4.98 -20.88
C PHE A 241 15.90 5.80 -20.70
N LEU A 242 16.46 5.78 -19.50
CA LEU A 242 17.78 6.30 -19.17
C LEU A 242 18.66 5.11 -18.85
N LEU A 243 19.53 4.74 -19.79
CA LEU A 243 20.40 3.57 -19.70
C LEU A 243 21.81 3.99 -19.27
N ASP A 244 22.29 3.37 -18.20
CA ASP A 244 23.63 3.56 -17.66
C ASP A 244 24.69 2.99 -18.60
N GLY A 245 25.48 3.88 -19.20
CA GLY A 245 26.60 3.57 -20.09
C GLY A 245 27.94 3.53 -19.37
N SER A 246 27.97 3.36 -18.05
CA SER A 246 29.20 3.41 -17.28
C SER A 246 30.05 2.15 -17.40
N GLU A 247 31.37 2.30 -17.21
CA GLU A 247 32.37 1.20 -17.15
C GLU A 247 31.93 0.09 -16.18
N ARG A 248 31.30 0.46 -15.06
CA ARG A 248 30.84 -0.48 -14.02
C ARG A 248 29.78 -1.44 -14.51
N THR A 249 28.86 -0.95 -15.36
CA THR A 249 27.87 -1.82 -16.00
C THR A 249 28.57 -2.84 -16.89
N GLY A 250 29.53 -2.40 -17.71
CA GLY A 250 30.28 -3.22 -18.66
C GLY A 250 29.48 -3.54 -19.93
N GLU A 251 30.18 -3.68 -21.05
CA GLU A 251 29.60 -3.82 -22.40
C GLU A 251 28.61 -5.00 -22.52
N VAL A 252 28.88 -6.13 -21.86
CA VAL A 252 28.00 -7.32 -21.91
C VAL A 252 26.66 -7.06 -21.23
N ASN A 253 26.66 -6.41 -20.07
CA ASN A 253 25.44 -6.08 -19.35
C ASN A 253 24.69 -4.93 -20.01
N PHE A 254 25.42 -3.97 -20.56
CA PHE A 254 24.86 -2.91 -21.40
C PHE A 254 24.07 -3.49 -22.57
N ARG A 255 24.63 -4.48 -23.29
CA ARG A 255 23.91 -5.22 -24.34
C ARG A 255 22.64 -5.92 -23.84
N ARG A 256 22.64 -6.46 -22.62
CA ARG A 256 21.43 -7.09 -22.03
C ARG A 256 20.35 -6.06 -21.73
N ALA A 257 20.71 -4.93 -21.13
CA ALA A 257 19.77 -3.85 -20.85
C ALA A 257 19.22 -3.22 -22.14
N HIS A 258 20.06 -3.08 -23.16
CA HIS A 258 19.66 -2.72 -24.50
C HIS A 258 18.62 -3.70 -25.09
N ASN A 259 18.88 -5.01 -25.05
CA ASN A 259 17.95 -6.02 -25.57
C ASN A 259 16.62 -6.00 -24.82
N PHE A 260 16.65 -5.73 -23.52
CA PHE A 260 15.45 -5.54 -22.72
C PHE A 260 14.60 -4.36 -23.22
N VAL A 261 15.21 -3.22 -23.58
CA VAL A 261 14.48 -2.09 -24.18
C VAL A 261 13.85 -2.49 -25.53
N GLU A 262 14.55 -3.28 -26.35
CA GLU A 262 14.01 -3.82 -27.60
C GLU A 262 12.80 -4.73 -27.36
N GLU A 263 12.91 -5.69 -26.43
CA GLU A 263 11.82 -6.60 -26.06
C GLU A 263 10.59 -5.82 -25.54
N VAL A 264 10.82 -4.80 -24.71
CA VAL A 264 9.74 -3.91 -24.25
C VAL A 264 9.08 -3.21 -25.44
N SER A 265 9.86 -2.68 -26.38
CA SER A 265 9.32 -2.00 -27.57
C SER A 265 8.43 -2.91 -28.43
N HIS A 266 8.75 -4.21 -28.50
CA HIS A 266 7.93 -5.20 -29.19
C HIS A 266 6.68 -5.63 -28.42
N ARG A 267 6.75 -5.66 -27.08
CA ARG A 267 5.61 -6.04 -26.23
C ARG A 267 4.57 -4.94 -26.11
N LEU A 268 5.01 -3.69 -26.11
CA LEU A 268 4.14 -2.53 -26.01
C LEU A 268 3.39 -2.29 -27.32
N THR A 269 2.11 -1.93 -27.21
CA THR A 269 1.41 -1.35 -28.36
C THR A 269 1.85 0.11 -28.48
N LEU A 270 2.56 0.42 -29.55
CA LEU A 270 3.04 1.77 -29.84
C LEU A 270 1.96 2.64 -30.49
N ALA A 271 2.08 3.96 -30.32
CA ALA A 271 1.22 4.96 -30.91
C ALA A 271 1.19 4.90 -32.44
N ARG A 272 0.11 5.40 -33.05
CA ARG A 272 -0.01 5.53 -34.51
C ARG A 272 0.50 6.87 -35.05
N GLY A 273 0.83 7.81 -34.16
CA GLY A 273 1.26 9.16 -34.50
C GLY A 273 1.61 9.96 -33.25
N ASP A 274 2.17 11.16 -33.44
CA ASP A 274 2.65 12.01 -32.33
C ASP A 274 1.54 12.55 -31.43
N ASN A 275 0.32 12.67 -31.97
CA ASN A 275 -0.87 13.15 -31.26
C ASN A 275 -1.85 12.01 -30.96
N ASP A 276 -1.42 10.75 -31.02
CA ASP A 276 -2.27 9.63 -30.61
C ASP A 276 -2.59 9.77 -29.11
N ASN A 277 -3.89 9.76 -28.78
CA ASN A 277 -4.36 9.84 -27.40
C ASN A 277 -4.43 8.46 -26.74
N MET A 278 -3.94 7.43 -27.42
CA MET A 278 -3.85 6.05 -26.98
C MET A 278 -2.41 5.57 -27.20
N ASN A 279 -1.99 4.51 -26.49
CA ASN A 279 -0.74 3.79 -26.75
C ASN A 279 0.55 4.53 -26.38
N ALA A 280 1.65 3.77 -26.35
CA ALA A 280 2.94 4.22 -25.87
C ALA A 280 3.81 4.86 -26.97
N ARG A 281 4.63 5.85 -26.61
CA ARG A 281 5.82 6.24 -27.38
C ARG A 281 7.03 6.00 -26.51
N ILE A 282 8.15 5.63 -27.11
CA ILE A 282 9.37 5.32 -26.38
C ILE A 282 10.52 6.20 -26.85
N ALA A 283 11.42 6.53 -25.92
CA ALA A 283 12.69 7.19 -26.18
C ALA A 283 13.78 6.47 -25.39
N LEU A 284 15.02 6.54 -25.88
CA LEU A 284 16.19 6.00 -25.19
C LEU A 284 17.29 7.05 -25.15
N LEU A 285 17.78 7.32 -23.94
CA LEU A 285 18.97 8.09 -23.65
C LEU A 285 19.97 7.19 -22.95
N GLN A 286 21.19 7.15 -23.46
CA GLN A 286 22.32 6.59 -22.75
C GLN A 286 23.05 7.70 -22.01
N TYR A 287 23.42 7.45 -20.77
CA TYR A 287 24.15 8.42 -19.96
C TYR A 287 25.47 7.89 -19.45
N GLY A 288 26.46 8.78 -19.40
CA GLY A 288 27.76 8.56 -18.79
C GLY A 288 28.09 9.68 -17.82
N SER A 289 29.27 10.29 -17.97
CA SER A 289 29.71 11.43 -17.17
C SER A 289 28.81 12.66 -17.32
N GLU A 290 29.03 13.69 -16.48
CA GLU A 290 28.25 14.95 -16.49
C GLU A 290 28.09 15.61 -17.87
N ARG A 291 29.00 15.34 -18.82
CA ARG A 291 29.00 15.93 -20.17
C ARG A 291 28.76 14.92 -21.30
N GLU A 292 28.63 13.64 -20.98
CA GLU A 292 28.50 12.56 -21.95
C GLU A 292 27.11 11.96 -21.84
N GLN A 293 26.18 12.52 -22.61
CA GLN A 293 24.78 12.17 -22.63
C GLN A 293 24.38 12.03 -24.10
N GLU A 294 23.85 10.88 -24.49
CA GLU A 294 23.53 10.58 -25.89
C GLU A 294 22.06 10.16 -26.02
N VAL A 295 21.26 10.96 -26.74
CA VAL A 295 19.91 10.57 -27.14
C VAL A 295 20.03 9.61 -28.31
N ILE A 296 19.79 8.33 -28.07
CA ILE A 296 19.88 7.27 -29.09
C ILE A 296 18.73 7.42 -30.08
N PHE A 297 17.52 7.61 -29.55
CA PHE A 297 16.36 8.02 -30.34
C PHE A 297 15.40 8.86 -29.48
N PRO A 298 14.79 9.92 -30.05
CA PRO A 298 13.77 10.71 -29.36
C PRO A 298 12.45 9.92 -29.26
N LEU A 299 11.45 10.50 -28.60
CA LEU A 299 10.11 9.91 -28.48
C LEU A 299 9.56 9.53 -29.86
N THR A 300 9.42 8.22 -30.09
CA THR A 300 8.99 7.65 -31.35
C THR A 300 8.06 6.46 -31.12
N TYR A 301 7.37 6.09 -32.17
CA TYR A 301 6.49 4.92 -32.25
C TYR A 301 6.86 4.00 -33.43
N ASN A 302 7.91 4.36 -34.18
CA ASN A 302 8.36 3.59 -35.33
C ASN A 302 9.33 2.49 -34.88
N LEU A 303 8.83 1.26 -34.83
CA LEU A 303 9.58 0.09 -34.40
C LEU A 303 10.83 -0.17 -35.26
N THR A 304 10.75 0.04 -36.57
CA THR A 304 11.93 -0.13 -37.45
C THR A 304 13.03 0.85 -37.11
N TYR A 305 12.68 2.11 -36.84
CA TYR A 305 13.63 3.13 -36.44
C TYR A 305 14.22 2.83 -35.05
N ILE A 306 13.41 2.32 -34.12
CA ILE A 306 13.87 1.88 -32.80
C ILE A 306 14.91 0.77 -32.96
N SER A 307 14.60 -0.33 -33.66
CA SER A 307 15.53 -1.45 -33.85
C SER A 307 16.81 -1.03 -34.59
N GLU A 308 16.72 -0.14 -35.58
CA GLU A 308 17.90 0.39 -36.28
C GLU A 308 18.79 1.24 -35.36
N ALA A 309 18.19 2.16 -34.59
CA ALA A 309 18.93 3.00 -33.65
C ALA A 309 19.58 2.17 -32.53
N LEU A 310 18.86 1.16 -32.04
CA LEU A 310 19.34 0.18 -31.08
C LEU A 310 20.53 -0.62 -31.64
N SER A 311 20.44 -1.12 -32.88
CA SER A 311 21.55 -1.87 -33.50
C SER A 311 22.85 -1.07 -33.68
N ASN A 312 22.76 0.26 -33.76
CA ASN A 312 23.89 1.16 -33.98
C ASN A 312 24.42 1.83 -32.70
N ILE A 313 23.81 1.52 -31.54
CA ILE A 313 24.20 2.14 -30.27
C ILE A 313 25.67 1.82 -29.94
N ARG A 314 26.41 2.84 -29.50
CA ARG A 314 27.78 2.68 -29.00
C ARG A 314 27.77 2.73 -27.48
N TYR A 315 28.39 1.75 -26.84
CA TYR A 315 28.64 1.79 -25.39
C TYR A 315 29.64 2.90 -25.05
N LEU A 316 29.28 3.77 -24.10
CA LEU A 316 30.07 4.95 -23.73
C LEU A 316 31.36 4.61 -22.96
N ASP A 317 31.34 3.59 -22.11
CA ASP A 317 32.46 3.20 -21.24
C ASP A 317 32.97 4.38 -20.39
N SER A 318 32.04 5.06 -19.72
CA SER A 318 32.31 6.31 -18.97
C SER A 318 32.02 6.16 -17.46
N SER A 319 32.08 7.26 -16.72
CA SER A 319 31.51 7.34 -15.36
C SER A 319 29.98 7.43 -15.41
N SER A 320 29.29 7.35 -14.27
CA SER A 320 27.83 7.46 -14.19
C SER A 320 27.43 8.75 -13.47
N ASP A 321 26.68 9.64 -14.11
CA ASP A 321 26.03 10.79 -13.46
C ASP A 321 24.56 10.94 -13.88
N ILE A 322 23.67 10.41 -13.05
CA ILE A 322 22.23 10.39 -13.31
C ILE A 322 21.58 11.78 -13.23
N GLY A 323 22.15 12.69 -12.43
CA GLY A 323 21.60 14.03 -12.24
C GLY A 323 21.64 14.84 -13.54
N SER A 324 22.81 14.85 -14.20
CA SER A 324 22.99 15.46 -15.51
C SER A 324 22.14 14.76 -16.59
N ALA A 325 22.01 13.43 -16.51
CA ALA A 325 21.19 12.65 -17.43
C ALA A 325 19.70 13.05 -17.40
N ILE A 326 19.13 13.19 -16.22
CA ILE A 326 17.74 13.63 -16.02
C ILE A 326 17.51 15.01 -16.64
N ILE A 327 18.40 15.96 -16.36
CA ILE A 327 18.30 17.32 -16.91
C ILE A 327 18.42 17.29 -18.44
N HIS A 328 19.33 16.48 -18.97
CA HIS A 328 19.52 16.34 -20.42
C HIS A 328 18.27 15.73 -21.10
N ALA A 329 17.69 14.69 -20.50
CA ALA A 329 16.45 14.07 -21.00
C ALA A 329 15.29 15.08 -21.02
N ILE A 330 15.13 15.88 -19.97
CA ILE A 330 14.08 16.91 -19.92
C ILE A 330 14.29 17.94 -21.04
N ASN A 331 15.52 18.40 -21.26
CA ASN A 331 15.79 19.49 -22.22
C ASN A 331 15.87 19.06 -23.69
N ASN A 332 16.05 17.77 -23.98
CA ASN A 332 16.22 17.28 -25.35
C ASN A 332 15.13 16.28 -25.81
N ILE A 333 14.49 15.57 -24.88
CA ILE A 333 13.45 14.57 -25.18
C ILE A 333 12.07 15.09 -24.78
N VAL A 334 11.93 15.63 -23.56
CA VAL A 334 10.62 16.11 -23.06
C VAL A 334 10.27 17.47 -23.66
N ILE A 335 11.26 18.36 -23.72
CA ILE A 335 11.19 19.68 -24.34
C ILE A 335 12.04 19.61 -25.60
N ASN A 336 11.49 20.05 -26.74
CA ASN A 336 12.26 20.13 -27.95
C ASN A 336 13.13 21.40 -27.93
N PRO A 337 14.46 21.29 -28.08
CA PRO A 337 15.38 22.41 -27.95
C PRO A 337 15.23 23.44 -29.08
N GLN A 338 14.69 23.05 -30.24
CA GLN A 338 14.58 23.93 -31.42
C GLN A 338 13.40 24.91 -31.34
N ASN A 339 12.29 24.48 -30.75
CA ASN A 339 11.05 25.29 -30.71
C ASN A 339 10.58 25.59 -29.28
N GLN A 340 11.30 25.11 -28.25
CA GLN A 340 10.93 25.19 -26.83
C GLN A 340 9.53 24.67 -26.51
N GLN A 341 8.95 23.86 -27.40
CA GLN A 341 7.66 23.22 -27.17
C GLN A 341 7.87 21.84 -26.56
N ARG A 342 6.92 21.42 -25.73
CA ARG A 342 6.91 20.09 -25.13
C ARG A 342 6.73 19.05 -26.25
N ALA A 343 7.74 18.21 -26.46
CA ALA A 343 7.68 17.06 -27.37
C ALA A 343 6.91 15.89 -26.75
N ALA A 344 6.96 15.77 -25.42
CA ALA A 344 6.07 14.88 -24.68
C ALA A 344 4.60 15.35 -24.77
N ARG A 345 3.69 14.40 -24.99
CA ARG A 345 2.24 14.64 -25.11
C ARG A 345 1.72 15.23 -23.80
N ARG A 346 0.96 16.32 -23.87
CA ARG A 346 0.47 17.02 -22.66
C ARG A 346 -0.53 16.20 -21.82
N ASN A 347 -1.29 15.36 -22.49
CA ASN A 347 -2.25 14.44 -21.92
C ASN A 347 -1.69 13.04 -21.70
N ALA A 348 -0.42 12.80 -22.05
CA ALA A 348 0.24 11.54 -21.76
C ALA A 348 0.92 11.58 -20.40
N GLU A 349 0.93 10.41 -19.78
CA GLU A 349 1.81 10.14 -18.68
C GLU A 349 3.28 10.13 -19.16
N LEU A 350 4.17 10.78 -18.41
CA LEU A 350 5.60 10.79 -18.69
C LEU A 350 6.32 9.86 -17.70
N SER A 351 6.78 8.70 -18.18
CA SER A 351 7.44 7.68 -17.36
C SER A 351 8.95 7.65 -17.66
N PHE A 352 9.78 7.86 -16.64
CA PHE A 352 11.24 7.75 -16.77
C PHE A 352 11.69 6.42 -16.18
N VAL A 353 12.31 5.58 -17.00
CA VAL A 353 12.83 4.27 -16.58
C VAL A 353 14.35 4.34 -16.52
N PHE A 354 14.92 4.29 -15.32
CA PHE A 354 16.35 4.29 -15.09
C PHE A 354 16.85 2.86 -15.01
N ILE A 355 17.80 2.46 -15.86
CA ILE A 355 18.45 1.15 -15.82
C ILE A 355 19.90 1.36 -15.42
N THR A 356 20.26 0.97 -14.20
CA THR A 356 21.58 1.25 -13.60
C THR A 356 22.08 0.08 -12.75
N ASP A 357 23.39 0.01 -12.52
CA ASP A 357 23.98 -0.94 -11.57
C ASP A 357 23.70 -0.57 -10.09
N GLY A 358 23.11 0.62 -9.86
CA GLY A 358 22.74 1.13 -8.54
C GLY A 358 23.78 2.03 -7.89
N ILE A 359 24.92 2.29 -8.54
CA ILE A 359 25.95 3.23 -8.06
C ILE A 359 26.19 4.31 -9.12
N THR A 360 25.69 5.50 -8.85
CA THR A 360 25.85 6.67 -9.71
C THR A 360 26.32 7.89 -8.91
N GLY A 361 27.03 8.79 -9.59
CA GLY A 361 27.25 10.16 -9.14
C GLY A 361 25.92 10.85 -8.85
N GLY A 362 25.87 11.55 -7.71
CA GLY A 362 24.70 12.28 -7.23
C GLY A 362 24.83 13.80 -7.36
N LYS A 363 25.77 14.28 -8.19
CA LYS A 363 25.92 15.73 -8.39
C LYS A 363 24.66 16.27 -9.07
N ASN A 364 24.23 17.44 -8.62
CA ASN A 364 22.99 18.09 -9.07
C ASN A 364 21.73 17.20 -8.95
N LEU A 365 21.78 16.09 -8.20
CA LEU A 365 20.67 15.15 -8.09
C LEU A 365 19.42 15.86 -7.56
N ASN A 366 19.53 16.66 -6.50
CA ASN A 366 18.38 17.37 -5.92
C ASN A 366 17.72 18.34 -6.91
N GLU A 367 18.51 19.02 -7.75
CA GLU A 367 18.01 19.92 -8.80
C GLU A 367 17.29 19.13 -9.91
N SER A 368 17.87 18.00 -10.29
CA SER A 368 17.29 17.09 -11.27
C SER A 368 15.97 16.47 -10.79
N ILE A 369 15.90 16.05 -9.51
CA ILE A 369 14.66 15.59 -8.86
C ILE A 369 13.59 16.69 -8.86
N SER A 370 13.97 17.91 -8.53
CA SER A 370 13.05 19.06 -8.54
C SER A 370 12.53 19.33 -9.96
N SER A 371 13.37 19.15 -10.97
CA SER A 371 13.00 19.29 -12.38
C SER A 371 12.06 18.18 -12.85
N MET A 372 12.28 16.92 -12.43
CA MET A 372 11.35 15.82 -12.69
C MET A 372 9.98 16.09 -12.07
N LYS A 373 9.93 16.50 -10.80
CA LYS A 373 8.68 16.85 -10.12
C LYS A 373 7.92 17.97 -10.84
N LYS A 374 8.63 18.98 -11.35
CA LYS A 374 8.03 20.09 -12.11
C LYS A 374 7.41 19.65 -13.45
N GLN A 375 7.89 18.56 -14.03
CA GLN A 375 7.40 18.01 -15.31
C GLN A 375 6.41 16.86 -15.13
N ASP A 376 5.97 16.58 -13.89
CA ASP A 376 5.10 15.46 -13.51
C ASP A 376 5.63 14.10 -14.02
N VAL A 377 6.95 13.93 -13.97
CA VAL A 377 7.62 12.67 -14.36
C VAL A 377 7.35 11.61 -13.30
N MET A 378 7.01 10.40 -13.74
CA MET A 378 6.91 9.22 -12.91
C MET A 378 8.17 8.35 -13.07
N PRO A 379 9.06 8.31 -12.07
CA PRO A 379 10.30 7.56 -12.18
C PRO A 379 10.10 6.09 -11.79
N THR A 380 10.74 5.20 -12.54
CA THR A 380 10.90 3.77 -12.26
C THR A 380 12.37 3.45 -12.31
N VAL A 381 12.90 2.80 -11.27
CA VAL A 381 14.33 2.49 -11.16
C VAL A 381 14.52 0.99 -11.23
N VAL A 382 15.28 0.53 -12.21
CA VAL A 382 15.72 -0.85 -12.37
C VAL A 382 17.20 -0.91 -11.98
N ALA A 383 17.44 -1.29 -10.73
CA ALA A 383 18.78 -1.42 -10.15
C ALA A 383 19.25 -2.88 -10.22
N LEU A 384 20.41 -3.09 -10.84
CA LEU A 384 20.90 -4.42 -11.23
C LEU A 384 22.27 -4.68 -10.62
N GLY A 385 22.32 -5.58 -9.63
CA GLY A 385 23.56 -5.90 -8.92
C GLY A 385 23.38 -6.04 -7.42
N SER A 386 24.43 -6.50 -6.74
CA SER A 386 24.44 -6.64 -5.27
C SER A 386 24.71 -5.32 -4.55
N ASP A 387 25.49 -4.45 -5.18
CA ASP A 387 26.06 -3.26 -4.55
C ASP A 387 25.30 -2.03 -5.03
N VAL A 388 24.21 -1.71 -4.35
CA VAL A 388 23.33 -0.59 -4.71
C VAL A 388 23.30 0.48 -3.62
N ASN A 389 23.31 1.75 -4.02
CA ASN A 389 23.14 2.86 -3.10
C ASN A 389 21.66 3.22 -2.93
N MET A 390 21.00 2.59 -1.95
CA MET A 390 19.56 2.78 -1.71
C MET A 390 19.16 4.23 -1.45
N ASP A 391 20.03 5.06 -0.85
CA ASP A 391 19.70 6.47 -0.59
C ASP A 391 19.58 7.27 -1.89
N VAL A 392 20.40 6.94 -2.89
CA VAL A 392 20.32 7.55 -4.23
C VAL A 392 19.10 7.03 -4.97
N LEU A 393 18.87 5.70 -4.96
CA LEU A 393 17.71 5.11 -5.64
C LEU A 393 16.37 5.59 -5.08
N LEU A 394 16.25 5.72 -3.75
CA LEU A 394 15.06 6.28 -3.11
C LEU A 394 14.82 7.74 -3.50
N LYS A 395 15.88 8.54 -3.67
CA LYS A 395 15.73 9.92 -4.14
C LYS A 395 15.23 9.97 -5.59
N ILE A 396 15.74 9.08 -6.45
CA ILE A 396 15.32 8.97 -7.85
C ILE A 396 13.86 8.50 -7.94
N GLY A 397 13.50 7.47 -7.17
CA GLY A 397 12.11 6.98 -7.03
C GLY A 397 11.18 7.92 -6.27
N LEU A 398 11.58 9.17 -5.98
CA LEU A 398 10.80 10.18 -5.26
C LEU A 398 10.29 9.74 -3.87
N GLY A 399 10.99 8.80 -3.24
CA GLY A 399 10.63 8.21 -1.95
C GLY A 399 9.76 6.95 -2.04
N ASP A 400 9.29 6.59 -3.22
CA ASP A 400 8.51 5.37 -3.44
C ASP A 400 9.46 4.16 -3.62
N ARG A 401 9.37 3.22 -2.68
CA ARG A 401 10.14 1.97 -2.72
C ARG A 401 9.64 1.01 -3.79
N ALA A 402 8.35 1.07 -4.13
CA ALA A 402 7.75 0.16 -5.09
C ALA A 402 8.18 0.45 -6.52
N ALA A 403 8.51 1.71 -6.81
CA ALA A 403 9.08 2.14 -8.07
C ALA A 403 10.51 1.61 -8.31
N ILE A 404 11.12 0.95 -7.32
CA ILE A 404 12.50 0.44 -7.39
C ILE A 404 12.49 -1.08 -7.54
N PHE A 405 12.76 -1.53 -8.75
CA PHE A 405 13.00 -2.91 -9.10
C PHE A 405 14.46 -3.26 -8.84
N ARG A 406 14.69 -4.27 -8.00
CA ARG A 406 16.05 -4.76 -7.71
C ARG A 406 16.19 -6.18 -8.18
N GLU A 407 17.17 -6.43 -9.04
CA GLU A 407 17.53 -7.76 -9.51
C GLU A 407 19.02 -8.01 -9.28
N LYS A 408 19.39 -9.29 -9.17
CA LYS A 408 20.77 -9.68 -8.84
C LYS A 408 21.74 -9.44 -10.01
N ASP A 409 21.27 -9.59 -11.23
CA ASP A 409 22.07 -9.45 -12.43
C ASP A 409 21.23 -8.95 -13.62
N TYR A 410 21.91 -8.57 -14.69
CA TYR A 410 21.27 -8.13 -15.94
C TYR A 410 20.64 -9.29 -16.73
N ALA A 411 20.91 -10.55 -16.37
CA ALA A 411 20.27 -11.71 -17.02
C ALA A 411 18.83 -11.90 -16.52
N SER A 412 18.51 -11.42 -15.30
CA SER A 412 17.15 -11.33 -14.80
C SER A 412 16.22 -10.50 -15.69
N LEU A 413 16.75 -9.51 -16.44
CA LEU A 413 15.93 -8.65 -17.30
C LEU A 413 15.16 -9.43 -18.37
N SER A 414 15.75 -10.51 -18.90
CA SER A 414 15.14 -11.38 -19.90
C SER A 414 14.29 -12.50 -19.28
N GLN A 415 14.19 -12.58 -17.95
CA GLN A 415 13.34 -13.58 -17.32
C GLN A 415 11.86 -13.17 -17.45
N PRO A 416 10.97 -14.06 -17.91
CA PRO A 416 9.54 -13.75 -18.07
C PRO A 416 8.91 -13.19 -16.80
N GLY A 417 9.29 -13.71 -15.63
CA GLY A 417 8.77 -13.26 -14.35
C GLY A 417 9.12 -11.81 -13.99
N PHE A 418 10.31 -11.34 -14.34
CA PHE A 418 10.66 -9.92 -14.17
C PHE A 418 9.99 -9.06 -15.24
N PHE A 419 10.12 -9.48 -16.50
CA PHE A 419 9.61 -8.76 -17.65
C PHE A 419 8.10 -8.50 -17.56
N ASP A 420 7.31 -9.52 -17.20
CA ASP A 420 5.86 -9.37 -17.02
C ASP A 420 5.50 -8.44 -15.85
N ARG A 421 6.25 -8.48 -14.73
CA ARG A 421 6.06 -7.54 -13.62
C ARG A 421 6.36 -6.11 -14.04
N PHE A 422 7.44 -5.90 -14.79
CA PHE A 422 7.83 -4.60 -15.29
C PHE A 422 6.81 -4.03 -16.29
N ILE A 423 6.35 -4.84 -17.25
CA ILE A 423 5.31 -4.43 -18.20
C ILE A 423 4.00 -4.07 -17.48
N ARG A 424 3.61 -4.85 -16.46
CA ARG A 424 2.42 -4.53 -15.63
C ARG A 424 2.57 -3.24 -14.83
N TRP A 425 3.78 -2.90 -14.40
CA TRP A 425 4.04 -1.65 -13.68
C TRP A 425 3.94 -0.42 -14.59
N ILE A 426 4.41 -0.52 -15.84
CA ILE A 426 4.39 0.60 -16.77
C ILE A 426 3.01 0.82 -17.43
N CYS A 427 2.16 -0.21 -17.58
CA CYS A 427 0.97 -0.15 -18.45
C CYS A 427 -0.39 0.23 -17.84
#